data_AF-A0A4U9D0P7-F1
#
_entry.id   AF-A0A4U9D0P7-F1
#
_cell.length_a   1.000
_cell.length_b   1.000
_cell.length_c   1.000
_cell.angle_alpha   90.00
_cell.angle_beta   90.00
_cell.angle_gamma   90.00
#
_symmetry.space_group_name_H-M   'P 1'
#
loop_
_entity.id
_entity.type
_entity.pdbx_description
1 polymer ?
#
loop_
_entity_poly.entity_id
_entity_poly.type
_entity_poly.pdbx_seq_one_letter_code
_entity_poly.pdbx_strand_id
1 'polypeptide(L)'
;MSIIKSFSVGNGDMCYIKHNSDNFTIIDCNINTGNAKGIIEEIKEQSAQKSIMRFISTHPDEDHFGGIHLLDDEIKIHNFYVIKNKAIKKDITVSFERYCSLRDDCDKAFYISKGCTRKWMNKSDENRSSSGISVLWPELNNPFFIEALSACETGESYNNASAVIRYSLNNGASIMWLGDLETEFMENIANDIHLEKTTIVFCSTSW
;
A
#
# COMPACT_ATOMS: atom_id res chain seq x y z
N MET A 1 -9.96 0.04 19.69
CA MET A 1 -10.72 -0.70 18.66
C MET A 1 -10.07 -0.46 17.32
N SER A 2 -9.82 -1.51 16.52
CA SER A 2 -9.30 -1.35 15.17
C SER A 2 -10.45 -0.92 14.24
N ILE A 3 -10.21 0.08 13.40
CA ILE A 3 -11.16 0.54 12.38
C ILE A 3 -10.45 0.45 11.03
N ILE A 4 -11.11 -0.18 10.07
CA ILE A 4 -10.67 -0.20 8.68
C ILE A 4 -11.72 0.56 7.89
N LYS A 5 -11.28 1.52 7.09
CA LYS A 5 -12.16 2.31 6.22
C LYS A 5 -11.60 2.31 4.82
N SER A 6 -12.45 1.98 3.85
CA SER A 6 -12.24 2.22 2.43
C SER A 6 -12.98 3.50 2.04
N PHE A 7 -12.36 4.35 1.25
CA PHE A 7 -13.00 5.56 0.72
C PHE A 7 -13.61 5.27 -0.66
N SER A 8 -14.75 5.91 -0.95
CA SER A 8 -15.33 5.91 -2.29
C SER A 8 -14.63 6.97 -3.13
N VAL A 9 -13.57 6.57 -3.84
CA VAL A 9 -12.69 7.48 -4.59
C VAL A 9 -12.92 7.49 -6.10
N GLY A 10 -13.87 6.68 -6.58
CA GLY A 10 -14.11 6.51 -8.02
C GLY A 10 -13.35 5.27 -8.50
N ASN A 11 -12.43 5.46 -9.45
CA ASN A 11 -11.51 4.40 -9.88
C ASN A 11 -10.32 4.33 -8.92
N GLY A 12 -9.71 3.16 -8.74
CA GLY A 12 -8.58 2.96 -7.84
C GLY A 12 -8.92 2.93 -6.34
N ASP A 13 -7.89 2.99 -5.51
CA ASP A 13 -7.98 2.59 -4.10
C ASP A 13 -7.50 3.66 -3.12
N MET A 14 -8.20 3.71 -1.98
CA MET A 14 -7.69 4.37 -0.78
C MET A 14 -8.34 3.80 0.47
N CYS A 15 -7.51 3.28 1.37
CA CYS A 15 -7.94 2.75 2.65
C CYS A 15 -7.12 3.33 3.81
N TYR A 16 -7.67 3.32 5.02
CA TYR A 16 -6.86 3.36 6.23
C TYR A 16 -7.21 2.25 7.22
N ILE A 17 -6.23 1.95 8.06
CA ILE A 17 -6.35 1.13 9.27
C ILE A 17 -5.95 2.00 10.47
N LYS A 18 -6.92 2.31 11.32
CA LYS A 18 -6.67 2.79 12.68
C LYS A 18 -6.49 1.55 13.55
N HIS A 19 -5.25 1.21 13.89
CA HIS A 19 -4.95 -0.02 14.62
C HIS A 19 -5.41 0.06 16.09
N ASN A 20 -5.54 -1.09 16.74
CA ASN A 20 -5.66 -1.16 18.20
C ASN A 20 -4.39 -0.69 18.91
N SER A 21 -3.22 -0.90 18.29
CA SER A 21 -1.94 -0.35 18.74
C SER A 21 -1.82 1.14 18.41
N ASP A 22 -0.69 1.76 18.73
CA ASP A 22 -0.36 3.14 18.40
C ASP A 22 0.02 3.36 16.91
N ASN A 23 -0.27 2.37 16.06
CA ASN A 23 -0.05 2.42 14.63
C ASN A 23 -1.27 3.03 13.89
N PHE A 24 -1.00 3.68 12.77
CA PHE A 24 -1.94 4.10 11.74
C PHE A 24 -1.37 3.70 10.39
N THR A 25 -2.20 3.19 9.49
CA THR A 25 -1.76 2.78 8.16
C THR A 25 -2.70 3.36 7.13
N ILE A 26 -2.14 3.99 6.11
CA ILE A 26 -2.83 4.36 4.87
C ILE A 26 -2.35 3.37 3.82
N ILE A 27 -3.27 2.84 3.02
CA ILE A 27 -2.97 1.95 1.89
C ILE A 27 -3.54 2.63 0.65
N ASP A 28 -2.65 2.95 -0.28
CA ASP A 28 -2.90 3.72 -1.49
C ASP A 28 -3.55 5.09 -1.26
N CYS A 29 -3.69 5.85 -2.34
CA CYS A 29 -4.31 7.16 -2.34
C CYS A 29 -4.90 7.44 -3.71
N ASN A 30 -6.17 7.83 -3.74
CA ASN A 30 -6.76 8.46 -4.92
C ASN A 30 -7.70 9.59 -4.52
N ILE A 31 -7.12 10.77 -4.28
CA ILE A 31 -7.88 11.97 -3.91
C ILE A 31 -7.69 13.06 -4.96
N ASN A 32 -8.67 13.94 -5.04
CA ASN A 32 -8.65 15.10 -5.91
C ASN A 32 -9.12 16.33 -5.14
N THR A 33 -9.05 17.50 -5.75
CA THR A 33 -9.41 18.78 -5.11
C THR A 33 -10.86 18.81 -4.61
N GLY A 34 -11.76 17.99 -5.14
CA GLY A 34 -13.15 17.90 -4.73
C GLY A 34 -13.38 17.10 -3.44
N ASN A 35 -12.56 16.10 -3.13
CA ASN A 35 -12.73 15.24 -1.96
C ASN A 35 -11.57 15.30 -0.94
N ALA A 36 -10.41 15.82 -1.33
CA ALA A 36 -9.17 15.78 -0.53
C ALA A 36 -9.34 16.40 0.85
N LYS A 37 -9.99 17.57 0.95
CA LYS A 37 -10.15 18.29 2.22
C LYS A 37 -10.79 17.40 3.30
N GLY A 38 -11.95 16.82 3.01
CA GLY A 38 -12.69 16.01 3.99
C GLY A 38 -11.95 14.71 4.35
N ILE A 39 -11.33 14.06 3.36
CA ILE A 39 -10.56 12.82 3.58
C ILE A 39 -9.32 13.10 4.44
N ILE A 40 -8.57 14.17 4.14
CA ILE A 40 -7.37 14.56 4.88
C ILE A 40 -7.71 15.00 6.31
N GLU A 41 -8.77 15.79 6.50
CA GLU A 41 -9.25 16.18 7.82
C GLU A 41 -9.60 14.95 8.67
N GLU A 42 -10.30 13.95 8.10
CA GLU A 42 -10.59 12.71 8.79
C GLU A 42 -9.32 11.92 9.13
N ILE A 43 -8.37 11.79 8.20
CA ILE A 43 -7.11 11.08 8.46
C ILE A 43 -6.34 11.76 9.60
N LYS A 44 -6.28 13.10 9.63
CA LYS A 44 -5.65 13.85 10.73
C LYS A 44 -6.35 13.56 12.07
N GLU A 45 -7.67 13.59 12.09
CA GLU A 45 -8.46 13.29 13.30
C GLU A 45 -8.21 11.86 13.79
N GLN A 46 -8.29 10.87 12.89
CA GLN A 46 -8.17 9.46 13.25
C GLN A 46 -6.75 9.04 13.61
N SER A 47 -5.73 9.76 13.11
CA SER A 47 -4.32 9.51 13.38
C SER A 47 -3.74 10.35 14.53
N ALA A 48 -4.45 11.38 15.04
CA ALA A 48 -3.93 12.35 16.01
C ALA A 48 -3.30 11.74 17.29
N GLN A 49 -3.76 10.56 17.73
CA GLN A 49 -3.27 9.85 18.92
C GLN A 49 -2.38 8.64 18.57
N LYS A 50 -1.92 8.55 17.33
CA LYS A 50 -1.08 7.46 16.83
C LYS A 50 0.35 7.96 16.71
N SER A 51 1.30 7.17 17.22
CA SER A 51 2.71 7.54 17.20
C SER A 51 3.43 7.03 15.96
N ILE A 52 2.93 5.98 15.32
CA ILE A 52 3.49 5.44 14.09
C ILE A 52 2.46 5.56 12.98
N MET A 53 2.73 6.41 12.01
CA MET A 53 1.95 6.49 10.78
C MET A 53 2.78 5.93 9.63
N ARG A 54 2.19 5.05 8.82
CA ARG A 54 2.79 4.52 7.60
C ARG A 54 1.84 4.65 6.42
N PHE A 55 2.41 4.86 5.25
CA PHE A 55 1.73 4.77 3.97
C PHE A 55 2.25 3.53 3.26
N ILE A 56 1.38 2.71 2.70
CA ILE A 56 1.73 1.57 1.86
C ILE A 56 1.21 1.85 0.46
N SER A 57 2.10 1.94 -0.52
CA SER A 57 1.73 1.92 -1.94
C SER A 57 1.77 0.48 -2.42
N THR A 58 0.65 -0.01 -2.97
CA THR A 58 0.57 -1.36 -3.52
C THR A 58 1.36 -1.46 -4.82
N HIS A 59 1.19 -0.50 -5.73
CA HIS A 59 1.90 -0.43 -7.02
C HIS A 59 1.94 1.01 -7.58
N PRO A 60 2.70 1.26 -8.66
CA PRO A 60 2.87 2.60 -9.23
C PRO A 60 1.85 2.89 -10.35
N ASP A 61 0.56 2.67 -10.12
CA ASP A 61 -0.48 3.25 -10.98
C ASP A 61 -1.13 4.52 -10.40
N GLU A 62 -1.52 5.45 -11.29
CA GLU A 62 -1.93 6.82 -10.92
C GLU A 62 -3.16 6.81 -10.02
N ASP A 63 -4.08 5.86 -10.19
CA ASP A 63 -5.25 5.71 -9.33
C ASP A 63 -4.96 4.99 -8.00
N HIS A 64 -3.70 4.69 -7.70
CA HIS A 64 -3.24 4.19 -6.39
C HIS A 64 -2.31 5.18 -5.65
N PHE A 65 -1.89 6.26 -6.31
CA PHE A 65 -1.18 7.38 -5.66
C PHE A 65 -1.72 8.76 -6.03
N GLY A 66 -2.83 8.85 -6.77
CA GLY A 66 -3.45 10.07 -7.23
C GLY A 66 -3.75 11.03 -6.07
N GLY A 67 -3.25 12.26 -6.18
CA GLY A 67 -3.40 13.26 -5.12
C GLY A 67 -2.52 13.04 -3.88
N ILE A 68 -1.57 12.09 -3.90
CA ILE A 68 -0.64 11.87 -2.78
C ILE A 68 0.13 13.14 -2.39
N HIS A 69 0.37 14.06 -3.34
CA HIS A 69 0.98 15.36 -3.05
C HIS A 69 0.12 16.22 -2.11
N LEU A 70 -1.21 16.22 -2.29
CA LEU A 70 -2.14 16.92 -1.40
C LEU A 70 -2.12 16.30 0.00
N LEU A 71 -2.07 14.97 0.08
CA LEU A 71 -1.98 14.25 1.34
C LEU A 71 -0.66 14.54 2.05
N ASP A 72 0.47 14.35 1.37
CA ASP A 72 1.82 14.52 1.92
C ASP A 72 2.10 15.96 2.37
N ASP A 73 1.55 16.96 1.67
CA ASP A 73 1.68 18.35 2.07
C ASP A 73 1.06 18.63 3.45
N GLU A 74 0.00 17.91 3.80
CA GLU A 74 -0.80 18.11 5.00
C GLU A 74 -0.42 17.20 6.18
N ILE A 75 0.02 15.96 5.93
CA ILE A 75 0.32 14.99 7.00
C ILE A 75 1.78 14.58 7.10
N LYS A 76 2.62 14.90 6.10
CA LYS A 76 4.04 14.52 6.01
C LYS A 76 4.27 13.02 6.14
N ILE A 77 4.33 12.34 5.02
CA ILE A 77 4.59 10.90 4.92
C ILE A 77 6.08 10.65 5.19
N HIS A 78 6.36 10.09 6.37
CA HIS A 78 7.73 9.73 6.79
C HIS A 78 8.05 8.24 6.63
N ASN A 79 7.03 7.39 6.53
CA ASN A 79 7.18 5.94 6.46
C ASN A 79 6.46 5.43 5.21
N PHE A 80 7.15 5.48 4.06
CA PHE A 80 6.59 5.16 2.75
C PHE A 80 7.00 3.74 2.33
N TYR A 81 6.08 2.80 2.48
CA TYR A 81 6.28 1.38 2.23
C TYR A 81 5.90 1.12 0.78
N VAL A 82 6.86 0.66 -0.01
CA VAL A 82 6.71 0.62 -1.48
C VAL A 82 7.57 -0.49 -2.07
N ILE A 83 7.15 -1.08 -3.17
CA ILE A 83 8.02 -2.00 -3.92
C ILE A 83 9.12 -1.18 -4.60
N LYS A 84 10.38 -1.62 -4.51
CA LYS A 84 11.47 -0.95 -5.22
C LYS A 84 11.25 -1.10 -6.73
N ASN A 85 11.10 0.02 -7.43
CA ASN A 85 10.85 0.08 -8.86
C ASN A 85 11.46 1.34 -9.47
N LYS A 86 11.53 1.37 -10.80
CA LYS A 86 11.83 2.58 -11.60
C LYS A 86 10.71 2.85 -12.59
N ALA A 87 9.46 2.84 -12.12
CA ALA A 87 8.29 3.08 -12.96
C ALA A 87 8.51 4.31 -13.85
N ILE A 88 8.14 4.19 -15.13
CA ILE A 88 8.12 5.30 -16.08
C ILE A 88 6.68 5.52 -16.49
N LYS A 89 6.23 6.78 -16.52
CA LYS A 89 4.93 7.15 -17.04
C LYS A 89 5.09 8.12 -18.21
N LYS A 90 4.22 7.99 -19.22
CA LYS A 90 4.18 8.92 -20.36
C LYS A 90 3.71 10.30 -19.93
N ASP A 91 2.65 10.34 -19.13
CA ASP A 91 2.09 11.56 -18.57
C ASP A 91 2.63 11.73 -17.15
N ILE A 92 3.50 12.73 -16.97
CA ILE A 92 4.11 13.06 -15.68
C ILE A 92 3.17 13.98 -14.91
N THR A 93 2.54 13.45 -13.87
CA THR A 93 1.66 14.19 -12.97
C THR A 93 2.41 14.66 -11.73
N VAL A 94 1.88 15.67 -11.03
CA VAL A 94 2.40 16.12 -9.73
C VAL A 94 2.35 14.98 -8.69
N SER A 95 1.33 14.11 -8.77
CA SER A 95 1.22 12.92 -7.92
C SER A 95 2.37 11.95 -8.18
N PHE A 96 2.70 11.71 -9.45
CA PHE A 96 3.77 10.79 -9.84
C PHE A 96 5.16 11.33 -9.45
N GLU A 97 5.40 12.63 -9.61
CA GLU A 97 6.62 13.27 -9.12
C GLU A 97 6.76 13.13 -7.60
N ARG A 98 5.67 13.35 -6.84
CA ARG A 98 5.67 13.16 -5.39
C ARG A 98 5.89 11.71 -5.00
N TYR A 99 5.23 10.78 -5.68
CA TYR A 99 5.41 9.34 -5.49
C TYR A 99 6.88 8.95 -5.65
N CYS A 100 7.53 9.38 -6.75
CA CYS A 100 8.94 9.11 -6.99
C CYS A 100 9.82 9.72 -5.89
N SER A 101 9.56 10.97 -5.50
CA SER A 101 10.28 11.61 -4.40
C SER A 101 10.17 10.85 -3.08
N LEU A 102 9.01 10.28 -2.75
CA LEU A 102 8.84 9.46 -1.54
C LEU A 102 9.48 8.08 -1.66
N ARG A 103 9.42 7.46 -2.85
CA ARG A 103 10.01 6.15 -3.17
C ARG A 103 11.54 6.16 -3.16
N ASP A 104 12.13 7.26 -3.58
CA ASP A 104 13.58 7.38 -3.78
C ASP A 104 14.30 8.08 -2.61
N ASP A 105 13.55 8.59 -1.63
CA ASP A 105 14.08 9.18 -0.39
C ASP A 105 14.58 8.08 0.57
N CYS A 106 15.88 8.07 0.87
CA CYS A 106 16.51 7.02 1.69
C CYS A 106 16.05 6.99 3.14
N ASP A 107 15.51 8.10 3.66
CA ASP A 107 15.04 8.21 5.04
C ASP A 107 13.55 7.86 5.16
N LYS A 108 12.80 7.98 4.06
CA LYS A 108 11.35 7.72 4.03
C LYS A 108 10.97 6.39 3.39
N ALA A 109 11.75 5.89 2.43
CA ALA A 109 11.40 4.72 1.65
C ALA A 109 11.72 3.42 2.39
N PHE A 110 10.70 2.59 2.58
CA PHE A 110 10.81 1.27 3.18
C PHE A 110 10.44 0.22 2.13
N TYR A 111 11.43 -0.30 1.41
CA TYR A 111 11.16 -1.29 0.36
C TYR A 111 10.52 -2.57 0.90
N ILE A 112 9.41 -3.00 0.32
CA ILE A 112 8.66 -4.19 0.75
C ILE A 112 8.79 -5.33 -0.26
N SER A 113 8.81 -6.54 0.28
CA SER A 113 8.82 -7.81 -0.44
C SER A 113 8.23 -8.88 0.47
N LYS A 114 7.91 -10.04 -0.11
CA LYS A 114 7.42 -11.22 0.59
C LYS A 114 8.29 -11.53 1.81
N GLY A 115 7.64 -11.69 2.95
CA GLY A 115 8.29 -12.07 4.21
C GLY A 115 9.15 -10.99 4.86
N CYS A 116 9.17 -9.75 4.35
CA CYS A 116 9.96 -8.70 4.96
C CYS A 116 9.49 -8.40 6.39
N THR A 117 10.44 -8.23 7.32
CA THR A 117 10.13 -7.94 8.72
C THR A 117 10.53 -6.53 9.10
N ARG A 118 9.65 -5.81 9.80
CA ARG A 118 9.91 -4.45 10.27
C ARG A 118 9.33 -4.26 11.67
N LYS A 119 10.07 -3.51 12.50
CA LYS A 119 9.56 -3.07 13.79
C LYS A 119 8.22 -2.37 13.62
N TRP A 120 7.27 -2.78 14.46
CA TRP A 120 5.92 -2.24 14.59
C TRP A 120 5.01 -2.43 13.37
N MET A 121 5.49 -3.07 12.30
CA MET A 121 4.63 -3.61 11.22
C MET A 121 4.20 -5.04 11.57
N ASN A 122 5.15 -5.97 11.60
CA ASN A 122 4.96 -7.37 12.00
C ASN A 122 5.86 -7.82 13.17
N LYS A 123 6.77 -6.97 13.63
CA LYS A 123 7.64 -7.27 14.77
C LYS A 123 7.38 -6.32 15.93
N SER A 124 6.90 -6.83 17.05
CA SER A 124 6.85 -6.05 18.29
C SER A 124 8.25 -5.83 18.88
N ASP A 125 8.38 -4.89 19.81
CA ASP A 125 9.49 -4.82 20.75
C ASP A 125 8.98 -4.67 22.19
N GLU A 126 9.88 -4.40 23.13
CA GLU A 126 9.57 -4.32 24.56
C GLU A 126 8.58 -3.21 24.91
N ASN A 127 8.51 -2.17 24.08
CA ASN A 127 7.69 -0.99 24.34
C ASN A 127 6.46 -0.90 23.43
N ARG A 128 6.49 -1.52 22.25
CA ARG A 128 5.45 -1.34 21.23
C ARG A 128 5.10 -2.64 20.52
N SER A 129 3.78 -2.88 20.44
CA SER A 129 3.21 -4.00 19.69
C SER A 129 3.23 -3.75 18.17
N SER A 130 3.25 -4.83 17.39
CA SER A 130 3.10 -4.76 15.93
C SER A 130 1.72 -4.26 15.49
N SER A 131 1.60 -3.89 14.21
CA SER A 131 0.34 -3.53 13.58
C SER A 131 -0.38 -4.75 12.95
N GLY A 132 0.16 -5.96 13.09
CA GLY A 132 -0.40 -7.16 12.47
C GLY A 132 -0.37 -7.15 10.93
N ILE A 133 0.45 -6.31 10.30
CA ILE A 133 0.59 -6.20 8.84
C ILE A 133 1.71 -7.13 8.36
N SER A 134 1.43 -7.89 7.32
CA SER A 134 2.37 -8.79 6.63
C SER A 134 2.35 -8.51 5.13
N VAL A 135 3.50 -8.73 4.48
CA VAL A 135 3.66 -8.60 3.03
C VAL A 135 3.81 -10.02 2.48
N LEU A 136 2.83 -10.47 1.71
CA LEU A 136 2.76 -11.83 1.15
C LEU A 136 3.41 -11.91 -0.25
N TRP A 137 3.48 -10.79 -0.95
CA TRP A 137 4.03 -10.64 -2.30
C TRP A 137 4.59 -9.21 -2.44
N PRO A 138 5.68 -8.96 -3.18
CA PRO A 138 6.31 -9.83 -4.20
C PRO A 138 7.44 -10.74 -3.72
N GLU A 139 7.60 -11.90 -4.38
CA GLU A 139 8.85 -12.66 -4.38
C GLU A 139 9.79 -12.09 -5.44
N LEU A 140 10.91 -11.47 -5.02
CA LEU A 140 11.74 -10.65 -5.91
C LEU A 140 12.45 -11.44 -7.01
N ASN A 141 12.69 -12.74 -6.79
CA ASN A 141 13.33 -13.63 -7.76
C ASN A 141 12.33 -14.43 -8.61
N ASN A 142 11.01 -14.21 -8.43
CA ASN A 142 10.01 -14.91 -9.22
C ASN A 142 10.03 -14.39 -10.67
N PRO A 143 10.07 -15.26 -11.69
CA PRO A 143 10.20 -14.84 -13.08
C PRO A 143 9.04 -13.95 -13.56
N PHE A 144 7.80 -14.25 -13.15
CA PHE A 144 6.65 -13.44 -13.51
C PHE A 144 6.72 -12.05 -12.86
N PHE A 145 7.16 -11.96 -11.60
CA PHE A 145 7.36 -10.66 -10.95
C PHE A 145 8.48 -9.84 -11.61
N ILE A 146 9.58 -10.47 -12.03
CA ILE A 146 10.66 -9.80 -12.75
C ILE A 146 10.15 -9.21 -14.06
N GLU A 147 9.32 -9.96 -14.80
CA GLU A 147 8.69 -9.49 -16.04
C GLU A 147 7.72 -8.34 -15.77
N ALA A 148 6.85 -8.46 -14.77
CA ALA A 148 5.92 -7.40 -14.38
C ALA A 148 6.64 -6.11 -13.92
N LEU A 149 7.73 -6.26 -13.17
CA LEU A 149 8.56 -5.12 -12.76
C LEU A 149 9.24 -4.49 -13.99
N SER A 150 9.74 -5.29 -14.94
CA SER A 150 10.30 -4.77 -16.19
C SER A 150 9.27 -4.00 -17.00
N ALA A 151 8.05 -4.51 -17.15
CA ALA A 151 6.96 -3.81 -17.84
C ALA A 151 6.64 -2.45 -17.19
N CYS A 152 6.68 -2.39 -15.86
CA CYS A 152 6.53 -1.15 -15.11
C CYS A 152 7.71 -0.18 -15.39
N GLU A 153 8.94 -0.68 -15.46
CA GLU A 153 10.14 0.12 -15.74
C GLU A 153 10.31 0.52 -17.22
N THR A 154 9.53 -0.08 -18.14
CA THR A 154 9.40 0.36 -19.53
C THR A 154 8.13 1.19 -19.79
N GLY A 155 7.25 1.33 -18.78
CA GLY A 155 6.02 2.10 -18.85
C GLY A 155 4.87 1.40 -19.60
N GLU A 156 4.94 0.07 -19.73
CA GLU A 156 3.97 -0.76 -20.44
C GLU A 156 2.76 -1.15 -19.57
N SER A 157 3.00 -1.58 -18.33
CA SER A 157 1.95 -1.98 -17.37
C SER A 157 2.44 -1.87 -15.93
N TYR A 158 1.54 -1.60 -14.98
CA TYR A 158 1.87 -1.35 -13.58
C TYR A 158 1.19 -2.33 -12.61
N ASN A 159 0.03 -2.85 -12.98
CA ASN A 159 -0.88 -3.63 -12.13
C ASN A 159 -0.22 -4.85 -11.50
N ASN A 160 0.50 -5.64 -12.30
CA ASN A 160 1.14 -6.87 -11.85
C ASN A 160 2.41 -6.63 -11.01
N ALA A 161 2.84 -5.38 -10.86
CA ALA A 161 3.82 -4.98 -9.87
C ALA A 161 3.21 -4.76 -8.48
N SER A 162 1.94 -5.12 -8.24
CA SER A 162 1.26 -4.96 -6.95
C SER A 162 1.83 -5.81 -5.82
N ALA A 163 1.89 -5.21 -4.63
CA ALA A 163 2.13 -5.90 -3.38
C ALA A 163 0.84 -6.54 -2.86
N VAL A 164 0.94 -7.78 -2.36
CA VAL A 164 -0.15 -8.38 -1.58
C VAL A 164 0.09 -8.12 -0.11
N ILE A 165 -0.80 -7.32 0.50
CA ILE A 165 -0.72 -6.89 1.88
C ILE A 165 -1.81 -7.59 2.68
N ARG A 166 -1.47 -8.14 3.84
CA ARG A 166 -2.44 -8.74 4.75
C ARG A 166 -2.32 -8.16 6.15
N TYR A 167 -3.45 -7.74 6.70
CA TYR A 167 -3.63 -7.38 8.09
C TYR A 167 -4.38 -8.50 8.83
N SER A 168 -3.93 -8.84 10.03
CA SER A 168 -4.63 -9.78 10.92
C SER A 168 -4.72 -9.23 12.33
N LEU A 169 -5.94 -9.22 12.89
CA LEU A 169 -6.17 -8.96 14.29
C LEU A 169 -6.18 -10.28 15.07
N ASN A 170 -5.41 -10.38 16.15
CA ASN A 170 -5.44 -11.55 17.03
C ASN A 170 -6.86 -11.80 17.56
N ASN A 171 -7.37 -13.03 17.39
CA ASN A 171 -8.75 -13.41 17.69
C ASN A 171 -9.81 -12.52 17.02
N GLY A 172 -9.52 -11.99 15.83
CA GLY A 172 -10.39 -11.09 15.09
C GLY A 172 -10.36 -11.32 13.58
N ALA A 173 -10.87 -10.33 12.84
CA ALA A 173 -10.90 -10.38 11.39
C ALA A 173 -9.49 -10.23 10.77
N SER A 174 -9.32 -10.82 9.59
CA SER A 174 -8.17 -10.59 8.71
C SER A 174 -8.63 -10.00 7.38
N ILE A 175 -7.84 -9.07 6.87
CA ILE A 175 -8.12 -8.32 5.65
C ILE A 175 -6.90 -8.42 4.73
N MET A 176 -7.13 -8.58 3.44
CA MET A 176 -6.07 -8.65 2.43
C MET A 176 -6.36 -7.67 1.30
N TRP A 177 -5.33 -6.97 0.84
CA TRP A 177 -5.34 -6.12 -0.34
C TRP A 177 -4.44 -6.77 -1.39
N LEU A 178 -4.99 -7.04 -2.57
CA LEU A 178 -4.25 -7.58 -3.70
C LEU A 178 -3.65 -6.49 -4.59
N GLY A 179 -4.00 -5.22 -4.36
CA GLY A 179 -3.83 -4.18 -5.37
C GLY A 179 -4.58 -4.59 -6.64
N ASP A 180 -3.94 -4.38 -7.78
CA ASP A 180 -4.56 -4.61 -9.08
C ASP A 180 -4.01 -5.85 -9.80
N LEU A 181 -3.47 -6.83 -9.07
CA LEU A 181 -3.01 -8.08 -9.67
C LEU A 181 -4.08 -8.69 -10.58
N GLU A 182 -3.72 -8.88 -11.84
CA GLU A 182 -4.63 -9.43 -12.85
C GLU A 182 -4.81 -10.93 -12.66
N THR A 183 -5.94 -11.46 -13.11
CA THR A 183 -6.30 -12.89 -12.96
C THR A 183 -5.22 -13.83 -13.48
N GLU A 184 -4.72 -13.61 -14.69
CA GLU A 184 -3.67 -14.45 -15.28
C GLU A 184 -2.36 -14.40 -14.46
N PHE A 185 -2.00 -13.23 -13.95
CA PHE A 185 -0.84 -13.10 -13.08
C PHE A 185 -1.01 -13.86 -11.77
N MET A 186 -2.19 -13.75 -11.15
CA MET A 186 -2.53 -14.49 -9.92
C MET A 186 -2.47 -16.00 -10.14
N GLU A 187 -2.92 -16.50 -11.30
CA GLU A 187 -2.80 -17.91 -11.67
C GLU A 187 -1.33 -18.33 -11.81
N ASN A 188 -0.50 -17.51 -12.46
CA ASN A 188 0.93 -17.76 -12.64
C ASN A 188 1.70 -17.89 -11.31
N ILE A 189 1.31 -17.13 -10.29
CA ILE A 189 2.01 -17.09 -8.99
C ILE A 189 1.35 -17.95 -7.91
N ALA A 190 0.25 -18.66 -8.22
CA ALA A 190 -0.58 -19.34 -7.23
C ALA A 190 0.17 -20.35 -6.34
N ASN A 191 1.22 -20.98 -6.87
CA ASN A 191 2.07 -21.91 -6.11
C ASN A 191 3.16 -21.21 -5.29
N ASP A 192 3.48 -19.97 -5.63
CA ASP A 192 4.55 -19.18 -5.02
C ASP A 192 4.05 -18.21 -3.95
N ILE A 193 2.76 -17.87 -3.97
CA ILE A 193 2.12 -17.02 -2.95
C ILE A 193 1.34 -17.85 -1.93
N HIS A 194 1.67 -17.67 -0.65
CA HIS A 194 0.92 -18.33 0.42
C HIS A 194 -0.23 -17.43 0.90
N LEU A 195 -1.43 -17.68 0.36
CA LEU A 195 -2.64 -16.96 0.78
C LEU A 195 -3.27 -17.64 2.01
N GLU A 196 -3.16 -16.97 3.15
CA GLU A 196 -3.84 -17.42 4.36
C GLU A 196 -5.35 -17.16 4.29
N LYS A 197 -6.14 -17.99 4.98
CA LYS A 197 -7.57 -17.76 5.18
C LYS A 197 -7.81 -16.33 5.68
N THR A 198 -8.66 -15.61 4.97
CA THR A 198 -8.88 -14.18 5.16
C THR A 198 -10.39 -13.88 5.22
N THR A 199 -10.78 -12.98 6.12
CA THR A 199 -12.19 -12.60 6.32
C THR A 199 -12.72 -11.72 5.18
N ILE A 200 -11.95 -10.73 4.75
CA ILE A 200 -12.30 -9.79 3.68
C ILE A 200 -11.11 -9.64 2.72
N VAL A 201 -11.36 -9.72 1.42
CA VAL A 201 -10.36 -9.48 0.39
C VAL A 201 -10.79 -8.26 -0.42
N PHE A 202 -9.89 -7.28 -0.53
CA PHE A 202 -9.95 -6.19 -1.50
C PHE A 202 -9.17 -6.64 -2.73
N CYS A 203 -9.88 -6.77 -3.84
CA CYS A 203 -9.35 -7.15 -5.13
C CYS A 203 -9.93 -6.24 -6.21
N SER A 204 -9.13 -5.95 -7.23
CA SER A 204 -9.65 -5.33 -8.44
C SER A 204 -10.65 -6.26 -9.13
N THR A 205 -11.68 -5.68 -9.74
CA THR A 205 -12.53 -6.39 -10.70
C THR A 205 -12.17 -5.87 -12.08
N SER A 206 -11.33 -6.59 -12.80
CA SER A 206 -11.18 -6.41 -14.25
C SER A 206 -12.41 -7.02 -14.92
N TRP A 207 -13.22 -6.18 -15.57
CA TRP A 207 -14.29 -6.60 -16.49
C TRP A 207 -13.85 -6.37 -17.93
#